data_AF-A0A1F4C2I9-F1
#
_entry.id   AF-A0A1F4C2I9-F1
#
_cell.length_a   1.000
_cell.length_b   1.000
_cell.length_c   1.000
_cell.angle_alpha   90.00
_cell.angle_beta   90.00
_cell.angle_gamma   90.00
#
_symmetry.space_group_name_H-M   'P 1'
#
loop_
_entity.id
_entity.type
_entity.pdbx_description
1 polymer ?
#
loop_
_entity_poly.entity_id
_entity_poly.type
_entity_poly.pdbx_seq_one_letter_code
_entity_poly.pdbx_strand_id
1 'polypeptide(L)'
;MTTATAFNDTIDIRALQQTWAAFDRVAHLRPIRSEKEYGRTVALMNYLLDMVGDKENHALTGLLDLVGELVEDYESSHFAIEPSDPRAVLQYLIEIRGLKQGDLAEVVPQSNLSAILAGKRKISATLAGKLAKFFKVSPAVFVPV
;
A
#
# COMPACT_ATOMS: atom_id res chain seq x y z
N MET A 1 22.36 -28.04 26.85
CA MET A 1 21.76 -28.33 25.53
C MET A 1 20.25 -28.31 25.77
N THR A 2 19.64 -27.16 25.51
CA THR A 2 18.40 -26.71 26.15
C THR A 2 17.25 -26.72 25.13
N THR A 3 16.16 -27.38 25.52
CA THR A 3 14.76 -27.21 25.09
C THR A 3 14.45 -27.24 23.58
N ALA A 4 14.07 -28.44 23.11
CA ALA A 4 13.01 -28.59 22.13
C ALA A 4 11.89 -29.40 22.81
N THR A 5 11.12 -28.75 23.67
CA THR A 5 10.03 -29.39 24.42
C THR A 5 8.70 -28.76 24.03
N ALA A 6 7.92 -29.55 23.29
CA ALA A 6 6.46 -29.54 23.23
C ALA A 6 5.74 -28.30 22.67
N PHE A 7 5.75 -28.15 21.33
CA PHE A 7 4.69 -27.46 20.59
C PHE A 7 3.67 -28.48 20.07
N ASN A 8 3.29 -29.46 20.90
CA ASN A 8 2.49 -30.60 20.44
C ASN A 8 1.54 -31.14 21.52
N ASP A 9 0.74 -30.25 22.11
CA ASP A 9 -0.55 -30.64 22.65
C ASP A 9 -1.60 -30.41 21.54
N THR A 10 -1.87 -31.53 20.84
CA THR A 10 -2.97 -31.82 19.91
C THR A 10 -3.99 -30.72 19.64
N ILE A 11 -3.87 -30.01 18.51
CA ILE A 11 -4.99 -29.26 17.94
C ILE A 11 -6.12 -30.26 17.66
N ASP A 12 -7.28 -30.08 18.30
CA ASP A 12 -8.48 -30.84 17.97
C ASP A 12 -8.98 -30.41 16.58
N ILE A 13 -8.66 -31.21 15.58
CA ILE A 13 -9.01 -30.96 14.17
C ILE A 13 -10.53 -30.85 13.98
N ARG A 14 -11.34 -31.61 14.74
CA ARG A 14 -12.80 -31.54 14.59
C ARG A 14 -13.34 -30.24 15.15
N ALA A 15 -12.87 -29.84 16.32
CA ALA A 15 -13.22 -28.54 16.90
C ALA A 15 -12.78 -27.39 16.00
N LEU A 16 -11.57 -27.47 15.42
CA LEU A 16 -11.08 -26.47 14.46
C LEU A 16 -11.97 -26.42 13.21
N GLN A 17 -12.32 -27.57 12.62
CA GLN A 17 -13.18 -27.64 11.44
C GLN A 17 -14.57 -27.02 11.71
N GLN A 18 -15.17 -27.32 12.87
CA GLN A 18 -16.47 -26.75 13.25
C GLN A 18 -16.39 -25.25 13.49
N THR A 19 -15.35 -24.80 14.18
CA THR A 19 -15.12 -23.37 14.47
C THR A 19 -14.86 -22.60 13.19
N TRP A 20 -14.03 -23.14 12.29
CA TRP A 20 -13.79 -22.59 10.96
C TRP A 20 -15.08 -22.51 10.14
N ALA A 21 -15.88 -23.58 10.11
CA ALA A 21 -17.15 -23.57 9.38
C ALA A 21 -18.15 -22.55 9.92
N ALA A 22 -18.17 -22.31 11.24
CA ALA A 22 -19.00 -21.26 11.84
C ALA A 22 -18.50 -19.86 11.46
N PHE A 23 -17.18 -19.65 11.54
CA PHE A 23 -16.55 -18.39 11.16
C PHE A 23 -16.74 -18.06 9.68
N ASP A 24 -16.50 -19.02 8.78
CA ASP A 24 -16.64 -18.86 7.33
C ASP A 24 -18.07 -18.52 6.89
N ARG A 25 -19.09 -18.94 7.64
CA ARG A 25 -20.50 -18.55 7.38
C ARG A 25 -20.78 -17.08 7.67
N VAL A 26 -20.02 -16.46 8.56
CA VAL A 26 -20.23 -15.07 8.99
C VAL A 26 -19.28 -14.14 8.25
N ALA A 27 -17.99 -14.45 8.27
CA ALA A 27 -16.95 -13.59 7.71
C ALA A 27 -16.71 -13.84 6.21
N HIS A 28 -17.04 -15.03 5.69
CA HIS A 28 -16.72 -15.46 4.33
C HIS A 28 -15.25 -15.24 3.94
N LEU A 29 -14.35 -15.36 4.92
CA LEU A 29 -12.94 -15.05 4.75
C LEU A 29 -12.22 -16.16 3.99
N ARG A 30 -11.81 -15.87 2.76
CA ARG A 30 -11.13 -16.79 1.84
C ARG A 30 -10.17 -16.00 0.96
N PRO A 31 -9.18 -16.65 0.33
CA PRO A 31 -8.37 -16.01 -0.71
C PRO A 31 -9.27 -15.38 -1.76
N ILE A 32 -9.00 -14.11 -2.08
CA ILE A 32 -9.84 -13.33 -2.99
C ILE A 32 -9.49 -13.73 -4.43
N ARG A 33 -10.49 -14.18 -5.19
CA ARG A 33 -10.31 -14.66 -6.58
C ARG A 33 -11.24 -13.97 -7.58
N SER A 34 -12.03 -13.01 -7.11
CA SER A 34 -12.96 -12.26 -7.94
C SER A 34 -13.24 -10.89 -7.33
N GLU A 35 -13.66 -9.95 -8.18
CA GLU A 35 -14.03 -8.59 -7.77
C GLU A 35 -15.20 -8.59 -6.76
N LYS A 36 -16.14 -9.53 -6.90
CA LYS A 36 -17.24 -9.69 -5.94
C LYS A 36 -16.76 -10.14 -4.56
N GLU A 37 -15.73 -10.98 -4.50
CA GLU A 37 -15.10 -11.36 -3.23
C GLU A 37 -14.30 -10.19 -2.66
N TYR A 38 -13.55 -9.48 -3.51
CA TYR A 38 -12.80 -8.29 -3.14
C TYR A 38 -13.69 -7.24 -2.46
N GLY A 39 -14.79 -6.85 -3.10
CA GLY A 39 -15.71 -5.86 -2.52
C GLY A 39 -16.32 -6.29 -1.19
N ARG A 40 -16.56 -7.59 -0.97
CA ARG A 40 -17.05 -8.12 0.32
C ARG A 40 -15.96 -8.06 1.38
N THR A 41 -14.73 -8.45 1.06
CA THR A 41 -13.61 -8.45 2.00
C THR A 41 -13.21 -7.02 2.38
N VAL A 42 -13.24 -6.07 1.44
CA VAL A 42 -13.04 -4.63 1.72
C VAL A 42 -14.14 -4.08 2.64
N ALA A 43 -15.40 -4.45 2.41
CA ALA A 43 -16.49 -4.03 3.30
C ALA A 43 -16.30 -4.57 4.73
N LEU A 44 -15.85 -5.83 4.87
CA LEU A 44 -15.49 -6.41 6.16
C LEU A 44 -14.31 -5.67 6.80
N MET A 45 -13.26 -5.37 6.04
CA MET A 45 -12.09 -4.62 6.51
C MET A 45 -12.49 -3.26 7.09
N ASN A 46 -13.31 -2.50 6.37
CA ASN A 46 -13.78 -1.19 6.81
C ASN A 46 -14.61 -1.29 8.10
N TYR A 47 -15.49 -2.28 8.19
CA TYR A 47 -16.24 -2.53 9.43
C TYR A 47 -15.32 -2.88 10.61
N LEU A 48 -14.27 -3.67 10.38
CA LEU A 48 -13.29 -4.00 11.41
C LEU A 48 -12.47 -2.77 11.84
N LEU A 49 -12.07 -1.91 10.89
CA LEU A 49 -11.41 -0.63 11.18
C LEU A 49 -12.26 0.25 12.09
N ASP A 50 -13.56 0.40 11.77
CA ASP A 50 -14.49 1.18 12.58
C ASP A 50 -14.65 0.62 14.01
N MET A 51 -14.63 -0.72 14.15
CA MET A 51 -14.79 -1.40 15.44
C MET A 51 -13.53 -1.38 16.30
N VAL A 52 -12.36 -1.59 15.69
CA VAL A 52 -11.06 -1.54 16.38
C VAL A 52 -10.76 -0.10 16.81
N GLY A 53 -10.95 0.86 15.90
CA GLY A 53 -10.64 2.27 16.13
C GLY A 53 -9.20 2.46 16.61
N ASP A 54 -9.00 3.32 17.62
CA ASP A 54 -7.68 3.61 18.19
C ASP A 54 -7.23 2.58 19.25
N LYS A 55 -7.91 1.44 19.38
CA LYS A 55 -7.61 0.43 20.41
C LYS A 55 -6.68 -0.63 19.84
N GLU A 56 -5.39 -0.39 19.92
CA GLU A 56 -4.35 -1.33 19.40
C GLU A 56 -4.52 -2.77 19.92
N ASN A 57 -4.99 -2.96 21.16
CA ASN A 57 -5.20 -4.28 21.78
C ASN A 57 -6.64 -4.84 21.62
N HIS A 58 -7.38 -4.44 20.58
CA HIS A 58 -8.73 -4.95 20.35
C HIS A 58 -8.69 -6.45 19.98
N ALA A 59 -9.69 -7.22 20.43
CA ALA A 59 -9.75 -8.67 20.17
C ALA A 59 -9.85 -9.02 18.67
N LEU A 60 -10.21 -8.05 17.82
CA LEU A 60 -10.32 -8.20 16.38
C LEU A 60 -9.09 -7.67 15.60
N THR A 61 -8.06 -7.11 16.26
CA THR A 61 -6.88 -6.58 15.58
C THR A 61 -6.24 -7.64 14.68
N GLY A 62 -6.00 -8.86 15.18
CA GLY A 62 -5.42 -9.93 14.36
C GLY A 62 -6.31 -10.39 13.20
N LEU A 63 -7.64 -10.21 13.29
CA LEU A 63 -8.53 -10.47 12.16
C LEU A 63 -8.46 -9.34 11.13
N LEU A 64 -8.39 -8.09 11.59
CA LEU A 64 -8.19 -6.92 10.72
C LEU A 64 -6.89 -7.05 9.94
N ASP A 65 -5.79 -7.42 10.59
CA ASP A 65 -4.48 -7.63 9.95
C ASP A 65 -4.60 -8.68 8.83
N LEU A 66 -5.17 -9.85 9.14
CA LEU A 66 -5.34 -10.92 8.15
C LEU A 66 -6.25 -10.52 6.98
N VAL A 67 -7.33 -9.78 7.24
CA VAL A 67 -8.20 -9.26 6.19
C VAL A 67 -7.46 -8.25 5.31
N GLY A 68 -6.66 -7.37 5.93
CA GLY A 68 -5.83 -6.39 5.22
C GLY A 68 -4.84 -7.05 4.27
N GLU A 69 -4.12 -8.07 4.73
CA GLU A 69 -3.20 -8.85 3.89
C GLU A 69 -3.90 -9.47 2.67
N LEU A 70 -5.10 -10.03 2.85
CA LEU A 70 -5.87 -10.59 1.72
C LEU A 70 -6.31 -9.54 0.69
N VAL A 71 -6.66 -8.34 1.17
CA VAL A 71 -6.98 -7.19 0.30
C VAL A 71 -5.73 -6.78 -0.47
N GLU A 72 -4.61 -6.56 0.22
CA GLU A 72 -3.32 -6.15 -0.38
C GLU A 72 -2.83 -7.17 -1.43
N ASP A 73 -2.90 -8.46 -1.15
CA ASP A 73 -2.53 -9.54 -2.07
C ASP A 73 -3.36 -9.48 -3.37
N TYR A 74 -4.67 -9.24 -3.25
CA TYR A 74 -5.53 -9.11 -4.42
C TYR A 74 -5.23 -7.83 -5.20
N GLU A 75 -5.07 -6.70 -4.50
CA GLU A 75 -4.80 -5.41 -5.12
C GLU A 75 -3.47 -5.41 -5.86
N SER A 76 -2.41 -5.96 -5.26
CA SER A 76 -1.07 -6.02 -5.87
C SER A 76 -1.05 -6.74 -7.23
N SER A 77 -1.96 -7.71 -7.43
CA SER A 77 -2.06 -8.50 -8.65
C SER A 77 -3.09 -7.98 -9.66
N HIS A 78 -4.12 -7.27 -9.21
CA HIS A 78 -5.25 -6.83 -10.05
C HIS A 78 -5.29 -5.32 -10.31
N PHE A 79 -4.82 -4.54 -9.35
CA PHE A 79 -4.63 -3.10 -9.48
C PHE A 79 -3.13 -2.85 -9.45
N ALA A 80 -2.50 -3.05 -10.61
CA ALA A 80 -1.15 -2.54 -10.81
C ALA A 80 -1.20 -1.04 -10.43
N ILE A 81 -0.40 -0.65 -9.44
CA ILE A 81 -0.08 0.76 -9.26
C ILE A 81 0.61 1.15 -10.57
N GLU A 82 -0.14 1.79 -11.47
CA GLU A 82 0.45 2.24 -12.72
C GLU A 82 1.69 3.04 -12.37
N PRO A 83 2.82 2.80 -13.05
CA PRO A 83 3.97 3.68 -12.98
C PRO A 83 3.49 5.13 -13.06
N SER A 84 3.56 5.82 -11.93
CA SER A 84 3.13 7.20 -11.88
C SER A 84 4.01 7.99 -12.86
N ASP A 85 3.41 8.64 -13.85
CA ASP A 85 4.14 9.52 -14.78
C ASP A 85 5.07 10.41 -13.93
N PRO A 86 6.41 10.32 -14.08
CA PRO A 86 7.36 11.11 -13.29
C PRO A 86 7.04 12.61 -13.26
N ARG A 87 6.41 13.11 -14.32
CA ARG A 87 5.90 14.48 -14.41
C ARG A 87 4.73 14.72 -13.47
N ALA A 88 3.75 13.81 -13.44
CA ALA A 88 2.60 13.89 -12.53
C ALA A 88 3.04 13.85 -11.07
N VAL A 89 4.02 12.99 -10.73
CA VAL A 89 4.63 12.95 -9.40
C VAL A 89 5.27 14.28 -9.04
N LEU A 90 6.08 14.84 -9.94
CA LEU A 90 6.72 16.14 -9.73
C LEU A 90 5.68 17.25 -9.52
N GLN A 91 4.63 17.27 -10.34
CA GLN A 91 3.57 18.26 -10.24
C GLN A 91 2.81 18.16 -8.90
N TYR A 92 2.46 16.94 -8.49
CA TYR A 92 1.84 16.67 -7.20
C TYR A 92 2.72 17.11 -6.03
N LEU A 93 4.02 16.78 -6.04
CA LEU A 93 4.95 17.16 -4.98
C LEU A 93 5.16 18.68 -4.87
N ILE A 94 5.11 19.40 -5.99
CA ILE A 94 5.13 20.87 -5.99
C ILE A 94 3.86 21.41 -5.34
N GLU A 95 2.69 20.86 -5.71
CA GLU A 95 1.38 21.29 -5.22
C GLU A 95 1.21 21.07 -3.71
N ILE A 96 1.42 19.84 -3.22
CA ILE A 96 1.21 19.52 -1.80
C ILE A 96 2.17 20.26 -0.86
N ARG A 97 3.31 20.74 -1.39
CA ARG A 97 4.28 21.54 -0.64
C ARG A 97 4.11 23.04 -0.83
N GLY A 98 3.13 23.47 -1.62
CA GLY A 98 2.89 24.88 -1.92
C GLY A 98 4.07 25.58 -2.61
N LEU A 99 4.91 24.83 -3.34
CA LEU A 99 6.10 25.35 -3.97
C LEU A 99 5.75 26.06 -5.29
N LYS A 100 6.48 27.12 -5.58
CA LYS A 100 6.52 27.74 -6.90
C LYS A 100 7.66 27.14 -7.71
N GLN A 101 7.57 27.22 -9.04
CA GLN A 101 8.65 26.73 -9.92
C GLN A 101 10.01 27.38 -9.61
N GLY A 102 10.02 28.62 -9.15
CA GLY A 102 11.25 29.33 -8.75
C GLY A 102 11.94 28.71 -7.53
N ASP A 103 11.19 28.05 -6.65
CA ASP A 103 11.75 27.42 -5.43
C ASP A 103 12.60 26.18 -5.77
N LEU A 104 12.47 25.65 -6.99
CA LEU A 104 13.24 24.52 -7.48
C LEU A 104 14.46 24.97 -8.31
N ALA A 105 14.72 26.27 -8.45
CA ALA A 105 15.75 26.79 -9.36
C ALA A 105 17.16 26.25 -9.08
N GLU A 106 17.50 25.97 -7.81
CA GLU A 106 18.79 25.38 -7.42
C GLU A 106 18.91 23.89 -7.82
N VAL A 107 17.78 23.21 -7.99
CA VAL A 107 17.71 21.78 -8.32
C VAL A 107 17.62 21.58 -9.82
N VAL A 108 16.79 22.39 -10.47
CA VAL A 108 16.47 22.33 -11.89
C VAL A 108 16.27 23.75 -12.43
N PRO A 109 16.96 24.13 -13.53
CA PRO A 109 16.72 25.43 -14.16
C PRO A 109 15.26 25.61 -14.55
N GLN A 110 14.71 26.81 -14.37
CA GLN A 110 13.29 27.11 -14.61
C GLN A 110 12.84 26.69 -16.02
N SER A 111 13.64 26.98 -17.06
CA SER A 111 13.31 26.58 -18.44
C SER A 111 13.18 25.06 -18.61
N ASN A 112 14.00 24.30 -17.88
CA ASN A 112 13.97 22.85 -17.89
C ASN A 112 12.76 22.32 -17.12
N LEU A 113 12.46 22.89 -15.96
CA LEU A 113 11.29 22.55 -15.16
C LEU A 113 9.98 22.80 -15.93
N SER A 114 9.84 23.97 -16.57
CA SER A 114 8.65 24.27 -17.36
C SER A 114 8.50 23.32 -18.56
N ALA A 115 9.60 22.93 -19.21
CA ALA A 115 9.56 21.95 -20.30
C ALA A 115 9.14 20.55 -19.83
N ILE A 116 9.56 20.14 -18.62
CA ILE A 116 9.17 18.87 -18.01
C ILE A 116 7.68 18.88 -17.65
N LEU A 117 7.20 19.93 -16.96
CA LEU A 117 5.79 20.05 -16.58
C LEU A 117 4.86 20.14 -17.80
N ALA A 118 5.34 20.73 -18.90
CA ALA A 118 4.64 20.76 -20.19
C ALA A 118 4.72 19.43 -20.98
N GLY A 119 5.41 18.40 -20.47
CA GLY A 119 5.57 17.10 -21.14
C GLY A 119 6.54 17.11 -22.33
N LYS A 120 7.26 18.22 -22.57
CA LYS A 120 8.19 18.39 -23.69
C LYS A 120 9.56 17.76 -23.42
N ARG A 121 9.85 17.38 -22.17
CA ARG A 121 11.11 16.78 -21.76
C ARG A 121 10.90 15.78 -20.63
N LYS A 122 11.61 14.64 -20.71
CA LYS A 122 11.63 13.62 -19.65
C LYS A 122 12.60 14.00 -18.53
N ILE A 123 12.34 13.49 -17.32
CA ILE A 123 13.27 13.59 -16.19
C ILE A 123 14.40 12.59 -16.42
N SER A 124 15.66 13.06 -16.39
CA SER A 124 16.83 12.18 -16.48
C SER A 124 17.14 11.53 -15.13
N ALA A 125 17.85 10.40 -15.11
CA ALA A 125 18.24 9.73 -13.86
C ALA A 125 19.02 10.64 -12.90
N THR A 126 19.90 11.49 -13.43
CA THR A 126 20.63 12.49 -12.64
C THR A 126 19.69 13.52 -12.01
N LEU A 127 18.71 14.01 -12.77
CA LEU A 127 17.72 14.97 -12.26
C LEU A 127 16.76 14.30 -11.26
N ALA A 128 16.37 13.05 -11.50
CA ALA A 128 15.59 12.24 -10.57
C ALA A 128 16.28 12.14 -9.20
N GLY A 129 17.60 11.88 -9.15
CA GLY A 129 18.35 11.88 -7.90
C GLY A 129 18.38 13.23 -7.18
N LYS A 130 18.50 14.35 -7.92
CA LYS A 130 18.45 15.70 -7.36
C LYS A 130 17.07 16.04 -6.78
N LEU A 131 16.01 15.76 -7.54
CA LEU A 131 14.62 15.97 -7.13
C LEU A 131 14.29 15.08 -5.93
N ALA A 132 14.69 13.81 -5.94
CA ALA A 132 14.52 12.88 -4.83
C ALA A 132 15.15 13.40 -3.54
N LYS A 133 16.37 13.94 -3.61
CA LYS A 133 17.03 14.56 -2.45
C LYS A 133 16.28 15.79 -1.95
N PHE A 134 15.81 16.65 -2.85
CA PHE A 134 15.04 17.85 -2.49
C PHE A 134 13.69 17.49 -1.85
N PHE A 135 12.97 16.54 -2.44
CA PHE A 135 11.67 16.09 -1.96
C PHE A 135 11.75 15.06 -0.84
N LYS A 136 12.94 14.52 -0.49
CA LYS A 136 13.10 13.45 0.50
C LYS A 136 12.22 12.22 0.19
N VAL A 137 12.19 11.83 -1.09
CA VAL A 137 11.47 10.64 -1.60
C VAL A 137 12.45 9.70 -2.30
N SER A 138 12.03 8.47 -2.59
CA SER A 138 12.82 7.55 -3.41
C SER A 138 12.99 8.10 -4.84
N PRO A 139 14.18 8.03 -5.46
CA PRO A 139 14.36 8.44 -6.86
C PRO A 139 13.56 7.59 -7.85
N ALA A 140 13.12 6.38 -7.46
CA ALA A 140 12.33 5.50 -8.31
C ALA A 140 11.03 6.16 -8.80
N VAL A 141 10.44 7.08 -8.01
CA VAL A 141 9.18 7.78 -8.38
C VAL A 141 9.35 8.75 -9.56
N PHE A 142 10.59 9.08 -9.92
CA PHE A 142 10.91 9.97 -11.04
C PHE A 142 11.52 9.24 -12.24
N VAL A 143 11.60 7.92 -12.20
CA VAL A 143 12.16 7.10 -13.28
C VAL A 143 10.99 6.45 -14.04
N PRO A 144 10.92 6.60 -15.38
CA PRO A 144 9.95 5.85 -16.17
C PRO A 144 10.20 4.35 -16.01
N VAL A 145 9.16 3.59 -15.70
CA VAL A 145 9.19 2.13 -15.64
C VAL A 145 9.05 1.56 -17.05
#